data_AF-A0A225DT93-F1
#
_entry.id   AF-A0A225DT93-F1
#
_cell.length_a   1.000
_cell.length_b   1.000
_cell.length_c   1.000
_cell.angle_alpha   90.00
_cell.angle_beta   90.00
_cell.angle_gamma   90.00
#
_symmetry.space_group_name_H-M   'P 1'
#
loop_
_entity.id
_entity.type
_entity.pdbx_description
1 polymer ?
#
loop_
_entity_poly.entity_id
_entity_poly.type
_entity_poly.pdbx_seq_one_letter_code
_entity_poly.pdbx_strand_id
1 'polypeptide(L)'
;MPTLTIEYQTDAERMALEQAIAYVQNLNQLAQTAEHGTVLAVCEQLALSGGRQLLRETLAAALQTRADTTDAKKKFPATAARGGTPVGF
;
A
#
# COMPACT_ATOMS: atom_id res chain seq x y z
N MET A 1 -12.34 -11.51 21.39
CA MET A 1 -11.91 -10.93 20.10
C MET A 1 -10.94 -11.92 19.47
N PRO A 2 -11.15 -12.34 18.21
CA PRO A 2 -10.13 -13.09 17.50
C PRO A 2 -8.90 -12.18 17.27
N THR A 3 -7.71 -12.74 17.45
CA THR A 3 -6.45 -12.04 17.22
C THR A 3 -5.86 -12.52 15.90
N LEU A 4 -5.45 -11.58 15.04
CA LEU A 4 -4.77 -11.84 13.78
C LEU A 4 -3.39 -11.19 13.82
N THR A 5 -2.34 -11.97 13.57
CA THR A 5 -0.96 -11.48 13.44
C THR A 5 -0.63 -11.38 11.95
N ILE A 6 -0.16 -10.22 11.51
CA ILE A 6 0.25 -9.99 10.11
C ILE A 6 1.66 -9.42 10.12
N GLU A 7 2.55 -10.01 9.33
CA GLU A 7 3.88 -9.48 9.05
C GLU A 7 3.79 -8.55 7.83
N TYR A 8 4.47 -7.41 7.91
CA TYR A 8 4.57 -6.41 6.83
C TYR A 8 6.01 -5.90 6.76
N GLN A 9 6.41 -5.43 5.58
CA GLN A 9 7.77 -5.00 5.29
C GLN A 9 7.93 -3.48 5.34
N THR A 10 6.83 -2.73 5.17
CA THR A 10 6.84 -1.27 5.12
C THR A 10 5.68 -0.69 5.91
N ASP A 11 5.84 0.54 6.41
CA ASP A 11 4.76 1.27 7.09
C ASP A 11 3.56 1.52 6.17
N ALA A 12 3.81 1.70 4.87
CA ALA A 12 2.76 1.82 3.87
C ALA A 12 1.91 0.55 3.75
N GLU A 13 2.55 -0.62 3.77
CA GLU A 13 1.88 -1.91 3.78
C GLU A 13 1.09 -2.13 5.08
N ARG A 14 1.65 -1.76 6.23
CA ARG A 14 0.93 -1.77 7.52
C ARG A 14 -0.35 -0.95 7.46
N MET A 15 -0.26 0.30 7.00
CA MET A 15 -1.42 1.20 6.88
C MET A 15 -2.48 0.63 5.93
N ALA A 16 -2.08 0.09 4.79
CA ALA A 16 -3.00 -0.53 3.83
C ALA A 16 -3.77 -1.70 4.46
N LEU A 17 -3.09 -2.55 5.22
CA LEU A 17 -3.69 -3.70 5.92
C LEU A 17 -4.68 -3.23 7.01
N GLU A 18 -4.30 -2.22 7.80
CA GLU A 18 -5.18 -1.65 8.82
C GLU A 18 -6.44 -1.04 8.21
N GLN A 19 -6.31 -0.29 7.11
CA GLN A 19 -7.45 0.26 6.38
C GLN A 19 -8.34 -0.84 5.79
N ALA A 20 -7.77 -1.91 5.25
CA ALA A 20 -8.53 -3.04 4.72
C ALA A 20 -9.33 -3.75 5.82
N ILE A 21 -8.73 -3.97 7.00
CA ILE A 21 -9.41 -4.56 8.15
C ILE A 21 -10.56 -3.65 8.61
N ALA A 22 -10.31 -2.35 8.76
CA ALA A 22 -11.33 -1.38 9.16
C ALA A 22 -12.49 -1.33 8.15
N TYR A 23 -12.19 -1.38 6.85
CA TYR A 23 -13.18 -1.43 5.79
C TYR A 23 -14.09 -2.67 5.90
N VAL A 24 -13.51 -3.87 6.10
CA VAL A 24 -14.30 -5.10 6.25
C VAL A 24 -15.15 -5.07 7.52
N GLN A 25 -14.61 -4.55 8.62
CA GLN A 25 -15.37 -4.38 9.86
C GLN A 25 -16.57 -3.44 9.66
N ASN A 26 -16.36 -2.32 8.98
CA ASN A 26 -17.42 -1.37 8.66
C ASN A 26 -18.49 -2.00 7.77
N LEU A 27 -18.10 -2.77 6.76
CA LEU A 27 -19.04 -3.48 5.88
C LEU A 27 -19.87 -4.52 6.63
N ASN A 28 -19.25 -5.28 7.54
CA ASN A 28 -19.95 -6.23 8.40
C ASN A 28 -20.92 -5.54 9.36
N GLN A 29 -20.52 -4.39 9.92
CA GLN A 29 -21.38 -3.61 10.81
C GLN A 29 -22.58 -3.06 10.03
N LEU A 30 -22.34 -2.45 8.86
CA LEU A 30 -23.38 -1.91 8.00
C LEU A 30 -24.39 -2.99 7.60
N ALA A 31 -23.93 -4.19 7.28
CA ALA A 31 -24.81 -5.31 6.95
C ALA A 31 -25.73 -5.71 8.12
N GLN A 32 -25.29 -5.55 9.36
CA GLN A 32 -26.09 -5.86 10.56
C GLN A 32 -27.05 -4.74 10.96
N THR A 33 -26.70 -3.48 10.67
CA THR A 33 -27.48 -2.31 11.10
C THR A 33 -28.39 -1.73 10.03
N ALA A 34 -28.25 -2.17 8.77
CA ALA A 34 -29.04 -1.66 7.66
C ALA A 34 -30.53 -2.00 7.80
N GLU A 35 -31.39 -1.12 7.28
CA GLU A 35 -32.84 -1.32 7.26
C GLU A 35 -33.21 -2.53 6.38
N HIS A 36 -34.33 -3.17 6.71
CA HIS A 36 -34.81 -4.33 5.96
C HIS A 36 -35.01 -4.00 4.46
N GLY A 37 -34.51 -4.87 3.59
CA GLY A 37 -34.57 -4.68 2.14
C GLY A 37 -33.52 -3.71 1.57
N THR A 38 -32.73 -3.03 2.41
CA THR A 38 -31.70 -2.07 1.94
C THR A 38 -30.27 -2.60 2.02
N VAL A 39 -30.05 -3.67 2.79
CA VAL A 39 -28.72 -4.27 3.10
C VAL A 39 -27.82 -4.35 1.88
N LEU A 40 -28.32 -4.91 0.77
CA LEU A 40 -27.52 -5.10 -0.45
C LEU A 40 -27.09 -3.75 -1.06
N ALA A 41 -28.03 -2.81 -1.20
CA ALA A 41 -27.76 -1.51 -1.80
C ALA A 41 -26.74 -0.69 -1.00
N VAL A 42 -26.88 -0.64 0.33
CA VAL A 42 -25.97 0.14 1.18
C VAL A 42 -24.59 -0.50 1.28
N CYS A 43 -24.52 -1.84 1.39
CA CYS A 43 -23.25 -2.56 1.41
C CYS A 43 -22.52 -2.46 0.07
N GLU A 44 -23.24 -2.53 -1.06
CA GLU A 44 -22.66 -2.37 -2.39
C GLU A 44 -22.13 -0.95 -2.61
N GLN A 45 -22.86 0.07 -2.16
CA GLN A 45 -22.41 1.45 -2.22
C GLN A 45 -21.11 1.65 -1.42
N LEU A 46 -21.05 1.15 -0.19
CA LEU A 46 -19.82 1.18 0.62
C LEU A 46 -18.71 0.42 -0.07
N ALA A 47 -19.00 -0.75 -0.63
CA ALA A 47 -17.99 -1.60 -1.24
C ALA A 47 -17.31 -0.96 -2.45
N LEU A 48 -18.12 -0.35 -3.32
CA LEU A 48 -17.64 0.32 -4.51
C LEU A 48 -16.88 1.61 -4.19
N SER A 49 -17.40 2.42 -3.25
CA SER A 49 -16.78 3.70 -2.90
C SER A 49 -15.51 3.51 -2.06
N GLY A 50 -15.62 2.81 -0.93
CA GLY A 50 -14.52 2.52 -0.02
C GLY A 50 -13.45 1.64 -0.66
N GLY A 51 -13.83 0.60 -1.40
CA GLY A 51 -12.89 -0.26 -2.11
C GLY A 51 -12.06 0.50 -3.16
N ARG A 52 -12.68 1.40 -3.93
CA ARG A 52 -11.95 2.25 -4.88
C ARG A 52 -11.00 3.23 -4.19
N GLN A 53 -11.38 3.76 -3.03
CA GLN A 53 -10.51 4.65 -2.28
C GLN A 53 -9.28 3.90 -1.74
N LEU A 54 -9.49 2.76 -1.10
CA LEU A 54 -8.42 1.89 -0.62
C LEU A 54 -7.45 1.51 -1.75
N LEU A 55 -7.99 1.13 -2.92
CA LEU A 55 -7.17 0.82 -4.09
C LEU A 55 -6.32 2.01 -4.56
N ARG A 56 -6.87 3.23 -4.56
CA ARG A 56 -6.10 4.42 -4.95
C ARG A 56 -4.99 4.74 -3.97
N GLU A 57 -5.27 4.68 -2.67
CA GLU A 57 -4.29 4.99 -1.62
C GLU A 57 -3.14 3.97 -1.61
N THR A 58 -3.47 2.68 -1.73
CA THR A 58 -2.47 1.60 -1.82
C THR A 58 -1.60 1.72 -3.06
N LEU A 59 -2.18 2.04 -4.22
CA LEU A 59 -1.40 2.28 -5.44
C LEU A 59 -0.52 3.53 -5.35
N ALA A 60 -1.04 4.62 -4.78
CA ALA A 60 -0.25 5.84 -4.58
C ALA A 60 0.98 5.57 -3.70
N ALA A 61 0.80 4.83 -2.60
CA ALA A 61 1.90 4.44 -1.74
C ALA A 61 2.92 3.52 -2.45
N ALA A 62 2.46 2.53 -3.22
CA ALA A 62 3.34 1.67 -4.00
C ALA A 62 4.16 2.43 -5.05
N LEU A 63 3.54 3.41 -5.73
CA LEU A 63 4.22 4.27 -6.68
C LEU A 63 5.27 5.16 -6.01
N GLN A 64 4.99 5.69 -4.82
CA GLN A 64 5.95 6.47 -4.05
C GLN A 64 7.18 5.64 -3.67
N THR A 65 6.97 4.43 -3.12
CA THR A 65 8.07 3.50 -2.81
C THR A 65 8.93 3.18 -4.04
N ARG A 66 8.31 3.05 -5.22
CA ARG A 66 9.02 2.83 -6.48
C ARG A 66 9.83 4.04 -6.92
N ALA A 67 9.32 5.26 -6.72
CA ALA A 67 10.07 6.48 -7.00
C ALA A 67 11.30 6.60 -6.09
N ASP A 68 11.11 6.43 -4.78
CA ASP A 68 12.18 6.56 -3.79
C ASP A 68 13.33 5.56 -4.03
N THR A 69 12.99 4.31 -4.39
CA THR A 69 13.98 3.27 -4.74
C THR A 69 14.71 3.57 -6.05
N THR A 70 14.05 4.23 -7.01
CA THR A 70 14.66 4.63 -8.28
C THR A 70 15.60 5.82 -8.09
N ASP A 71 15.20 6.82 -7.31
CA ASP A 71 16.03 7.98 -6.99
C ASP A 71 17.25 7.61 -6.14
N ALA A 72 17.10 6.68 -5.20
CA ALA A 72 18.23 6.12 -4.46
C ALA A 72 19.27 5.49 -5.41
N LYS A 73 18.84 4.72 -6.42
CA LYS A 73 19.74 4.14 -7.43
C LYS A 73 20.43 5.19 -8.29
N LYS A 74 19.75 6.31 -8.60
CA LYS A 74 20.34 7.43 -9.35
C LYS A 74 21.41 8.19 -8.56
N LYS A 75 21.32 8.21 -7.23
CA LYS A 75 22.28 8.89 -6.33
C LYS A 75 23.57 8.09 -6.08
N PHE A 76 23.66 6.85 -6.55
CA PHE A 76 24.94 6.14 -6.65
C PHE A 76 25.51 6.36 -8.05
N PRO A 77 26.37 7.38 -8.27
CA PRO A 77 27.03 7.50 -9.55
C PRO A 77 28.00 6.32 -9.68
N ALA A 78 28.00 5.71 -10.86
CA ALA A 78 29.03 4.80 -11.30
C ALA A 78 30.40 5.34 -10.84
N THR A 79 31.07 4.59 -9.97
CA THR A 79 32.49 4.81 -9.67
C THR A 79 33.21 4.82 -11.01
N ALA A 80 33.59 6.03 -11.42
CA ALA A 80 34.32 6.27 -12.65
C ALA A 80 35.53 5.33 -12.66
N ALA A 81 35.59 4.49 -13.69
CA ALA A 81 36.77 3.73 -14.04
C ALA A 81 37.92 4.72 -14.25
N ARG A 82 38.76 4.88 -13.23
CA ARG A 82 39.97 5.70 -13.32
C ARG A 82 41.04 4.82 -13.97
N GLY A 83 41.10 4.89 -15.29
CA GLY A 83 42.28 4.49 -16.05
C GLY A 83 43.50 5.24 -15.53
N GLY A 84 44.57 4.50 -15.31
CA GLY A 84 45.83 5.03 -14.79
C GLY A 84 46.87 3.93 -14.80
N THR A 85 47.33 3.56 -15.99
CA THR A 85 48.55 2.79 -16.23
C THR A 85 49.74 3.47 -15.54
N PRO A 86 50.56 2.77 -14.74
CA PRO A 86 51.93 3.20 -14.53
C PRO A 86 52.82 2.55 -15.59
N VAL A 87 53.32 3.39 -16.49
CA VAL A 87 54.52 3.12 -17.30
C VAL A 87 55.71 3.08 -16.34
N GLY A 88 56.61 2.11 -16.53
CA GLY A 88 57.62 1.70 -15.55
C GLY A 88 58.82 2.64 -15.34
N PHE A 89 59.67 2.21 -14.40
CA PHE A 89 61.14 2.28 -14.41
C PHE A 89 61.66 1.18 -13.47
#